data_AF-A0A975U9D8-F1
#
_entry.id   AF-A0A975U9D8-F1
#
_cell.length_a   1.000
_cell.length_b   1.000
_cell.length_c   1.000
_cell.angle_alpha   90.00
_cell.angle_beta   90.00
_cell.angle_gamma   90.00
#
_symmetry.space_group_name_H-M   'P 1'
#
loop_
_entity.id
_entity.type
_entity.pdbx_description
1 polymer ?
#
loop_
_entity_poly.entity_id
_entity_poly.type
_entity_poly.pdbx_seq_one_letter_code
_entity_poly.pdbx_strand_id
1 'polypeptide(L)'
;MLKLFAKYSAIGIVNTVIHWGIFVLCVYGWNSSQAVANLTGFILTASFSFFANARFTFQSQATGARYLLFLGFMGLLCLANGWLADQLVLPPVLTLVTTSLLSLLLGFIYTKQVIFRR
;
A
#
# COMPACT_ATOMS: atom_id res chain seq x y z
N MET A 1 5.63 13.43 -16.84
CA MET A 1 5.91 12.76 -15.54
C MET A 1 4.96 13.21 -14.43
N LEU A 2 4.74 14.51 -14.22
CA LEU A 2 3.80 15.01 -13.20
C LEU A 2 2.38 14.46 -13.32
N LYS A 3 1.81 14.36 -14.53
CA LYS A 3 0.44 13.82 -14.71
C LYS A 3 0.30 12.36 -14.27
N LEU A 4 1.35 11.55 -14.46
CA LEU A 4 1.35 10.14 -14.07
C LEU A 4 1.53 10.00 -12.55
N PHE A 5 2.45 10.80 -11.98
CA PHE A 5 2.65 10.88 -10.54
C PHE A 5 1.39 11.38 -9.84
N ALA A 6 0.72 12.42 -10.35
CA ALA A 6 -0.53 12.93 -9.79
C ALA A 6 -1.65 11.88 -9.78
N LYS A 7 -1.79 11.09 -10.84
CA LYS A 7 -2.73 9.95 -10.87
C LYS A 7 -2.36 8.87 -9.84
N TYR A 8 -1.08 8.53 -9.76
CA TYR A 8 -0.59 7.56 -8.76
C TYR A 8 -0.82 8.06 -7.33
N SER A 9 -0.52 9.33 -7.05
CA SER A 9 -0.75 9.97 -5.76
C SER A 9 -2.23 10.03 -5.41
N ALA A 10 -3.11 10.34 -6.36
CA ALA A 10 -4.55 10.31 -6.14
C ALA A 10 -5.03 8.90 -5.74
N ILE A 11 -4.54 7.86 -6.42
CA ILE A 11 -4.82 6.47 -6.04
C ILE A 11 -4.24 6.17 -4.65
N GLY A 12 -3.04 6.66 -4.34
CA GLY A 12 -2.41 6.54 -3.02
C GLY A 12 -3.27 7.14 -1.90
N ILE A 13 -3.84 8.33 -2.10
CA ILE A 13 -4.73 8.98 -1.12
C ILE A 13 -5.99 8.12 -0.91
N VAL A 14 -6.63 7.67 -1.99
CA VAL A 14 -7.80 6.78 -1.91
C VAL A 14 -7.43 5.48 -1.18
N ASN A 15 -6.23 4.96 -1.44
CA ASN A 15 -5.72 3.76 -0.79
C ASN A 15 -5.59 3.95 0.73
N THR A 16 -5.05 5.08 1.18
CA THR A 16 -4.95 5.39 2.61
C THR A 16 -6.33 5.45 3.28
N VAL A 17 -7.31 6.09 2.64
CA VAL A 17 -8.68 6.17 3.16
C VAL A 17 -9.31 4.78 3.27
N ILE A 18 -9.14 3.93 2.25
CA ILE A 18 -9.64 2.55 2.27
C ILE A 18 -8.97 1.76 3.40
N HIS A 19 -7.66 1.89 3.60
CA HIS A 19 -6.94 1.18 4.66
C HIS A 19 -7.50 1.57 6.03
N TRP A 20 -7.61 2.87 6.30
CA TRP A 20 -8.13 3.39 7.55
C TRP A 20 -9.57 2.95 7.79
N GLY A 21 -10.42 2.99 6.76
CA GLY A 21 -11.80 2.52 6.85
C GLY A 21 -11.89 1.04 7.23
N ILE A 22 -11.10 0.17 6.58
CA ILE A 22 -11.04 -1.27 6.92
C ILE A 22 -10.50 -1.48 8.33
N PHE A 23 -9.44 -0.76 8.69
CA PHE A 23 -8.83 -0.88 10.02
C PHE A 23 -9.83 -0.53 11.12
N VAL A 24 -10.53 0.61 11.00
CA VAL A 24 -11.55 1.06 11.95
C VAL A 24 -12.70 0.05 12.00
N LEU A 25 -13.17 -0.46 10.86
CA LEU A 25 -14.23 -1.46 10.80
C LEU A 25 -13.83 -2.76 11.52
N CYS A 26 -12.61 -3.25 11.30
CA CYS A 26 -12.12 -4.47 11.93
C CYS A 26 -11.94 -4.31 13.44
N VAL A 27 -11.33 -3.20 13.88
CA VAL A 27 -11.05 -2.96 15.31
C VAL A 27 -12.32 -2.64 16.08
N TYR A 28 -13.16 -1.72 15.60
CA TYR A 28 -14.34 -1.25 16.34
C TYR A 28 -15.62 -1.99 16.00
N GLY A 29 -15.78 -2.47 14.75
CA GLY A 29 -16.96 -3.22 14.32
C GLY A 29 -16.89 -4.69 14.67
N TRP A 30 -15.73 -5.33 14.47
CA TRP A 30 -15.54 -6.77 14.72
C TRP A 30 -14.69 -7.11 15.95
N ASN A 31 -14.25 -6.11 16.74
CA ASN A 31 -13.39 -6.31 17.91
C ASN A 31 -12.13 -7.17 17.60
N SER A 32 -11.64 -7.09 16.36
CA SER A 32 -10.45 -7.82 15.94
C SER A 32 -9.19 -7.18 16.50
N SER A 33 -8.12 -7.97 16.65
CA SER A 33 -6.83 -7.43 17.06
C SER A 33 -6.28 -6.47 16.00
N GLN A 34 -5.50 -5.47 16.44
CA GLN A 34 -4.88 -4.49 15.54
C GLN A 34 -4.00 -5.14 14.47
N ALA A 35 -3.35 -6.26 14.80
CA ALA A 35 -2.55 -7.03 13.85
C ALA A 35 -3.39 -7.61 12.71
N VAL A 36 -4.54 -8.21 13.02
CA VAL A 36 -5.47 -8.76 12.02
C VAL A 36 -6.06 -7.63 11.18
N ALA A 37 -6.49 -6.54 11.81
CA ALA A 37 -7.02 -5.37 11.11
C ALA A 37 -6.02 -4.76 10.13
N ASN A 38 -4.74 -4.62 10.53
CA ASN A 38 -3.67 -4.12 9.68
C ASN A 38 -3.36 -5.09 8.52
N LEU A 39 -3.32 -6.39 8.76
CA LEU A 39 -3.06 -7.37 7.71
C LEU A 39 -4.18 -7.37 6.66
N THR A 40 -5.43 -7.41 7.10
CA THR A 40 -6.60 -7.38 6.21
C THR A 40 -6.67 -6.07 5.44
N GLY A 41 -6.47 -4.95 6.14
CA GLY A 41 -6.39 -3.62 5.54
C GLY A 41 -5.33 -3.56 4.45
N PHE A 42 -4.11 -4.00 4.75
CA PHE A 42 -2.99 -4.04 3.81
C PHE A 42 -3.29 -4.89 2.57
N ILE A 43 -3.80 -6.12 2.72
CA ILE A 43 -4.08 -7.00 1.58
C ILE A 43 -5.12 -6.36 0.65
N LEU A 44 -6.22 -5.84 1.20
CA LEU A 44 -7.30 -5.24 0.43
C LEU A 44 -6.86 -3.96 -0.28
N THR A 45 -6.09 -3.11 0.41
CA THR A 45 -5.56 -1.89 -0.21
C THR A 45 -4.44 -2.13 -1.21
N ALA A 46 -3.52 -3.04 -0.94
CA ALA A 46 -2.51 -3.43 -1.93
C ALA A 46 -3.18 -3.97 -3.21
N SER A 47 -4.23 -4.79 -3.07
CA SER A 47 -5.01 -5.30 -4.19
C SER A 47 -5.67 -4.16 -4.99
N PHE A 48 -6.40 -3.28 -4.30
CA PHE A 48 -7.04 -2.13 -4.94
C PHE A 48 -6.02 -1.26 -5.67
N SER A 49 -4.92 -0.91 -5.01
CA SER A 49 -3.86 -0.08 -5.58
C SER A 49 -3.24 -0.71 -6.82
N PHE A 50 -3.01 -2.02 -6.84
CA PHE A 50 -2.48 -2.72 -8.00
C PHE A 50 -3.41 -2.60 -9.21
N PHE A 51 -4.69 -2.96 -9.05
CA PHE A 51 -5.66 -2.92 -10.15
C PHE A 51 -5.96 -1.48 -10.60
N ALA A 52 -6.10 -0.55 -9.66
CA ALA A 52 -6.32 0.85 -9.95
C ALA A 52 -5.13 1.45 -10.72
N ASN A 53 -3.89 1.18 -10.29
CA ASN A 53 -2.71 1.68 -10.99
C ASN A 53 -2.54 1.01 -12.37
N ALA A 54 -2.80 -0.29 -12.49
CA ALA A 54 -2.76 -0.99 -13.78
C ALA A 54 -3.72 -0.34 -14.79
N ARG A 55 -4.96 -0.04 -14.36
CA ARG A 55 -6.03 0.47 -15.24
C ARG A 55 -5.93 1.98 -15.50
N PHE A 56 -5.76 2.78 -14.46
CA PHE A 56 -5.90 4.24 -14.53
C PHE A 56 -4.56 4.99 -14.69
N THR A 57 -3.48 4.46 -14.12
CA THR A 57 -2.16 5.11 -14.15
C THR A 57 -1.32 4.63 -15.32
N PHE A 58 -1.19 3.31 -15.50
CA PHE A 58 -0.23 2.71 -16.44
C PHE A 58 -0.88 2.12 -17.70
N GLN A 59 -2.21 1.98 -17.74
CA GLN A 59 -2.97 1.38 -18.85
C GLN A 59 -2.32 0.10 -19.39
N SER A 60 -1.97 -0.80 -18.47
CA SER A 60 -1.24 -2.04 -18.77
C SER A 60 -1.98 -3.23 -18.20
N GLN A 61 -1.78 -4.40 -18.81
CA GLN A 61 -2.46 -5.61 -18.37
C GLN A 61 -2.00 -6.02 -16.97
N ALA A 62 -2.98 -6.24 -16.09
CA ALA A 62 -2.80 -6.81 -14.77
C ALA A 62 -2.63 -8.33 -14.91
N THR A 63 -1.39 -8.82 -14.80
CA THR A 63 -1.10 -10.26 -14.82
C THR A 63 -0.89 -10.79 -13.40
N GLY A 64 -1.23 -12.06 -13.15
CA GLY A 64 -1.07 -12.69 -11.83
C GLY A 64 0.37 -12.65 -11.30
N ALA A 65 1.37 -12.83 -12.17
CA ALA A 65 2.78 -12.72 -11.79
C ALA A 65 3.17 -11.31 -11.30
N ARG A 66 2.68 -10.26 -11.99
CA ARG A 66 2.89 -8.86 -11.58
C ARG A 66 2.19 -8.55 -10.26
N TYR A 67 1.02 -9.13 -10.04
CA TYR A 67 0.29 -9.00 -8.78
C TYR A 67 1.04 -9.62 -7.61
N LEU A 68 1.54 -10.86 -7.77
CA LEU A 68 2.34 -11.53 -6.74
C LEU A 68 3.64 -10.79 -6.43
N LEU A 69 4.35 -10.30 -7.45
CA LEU A 69 5.54 -9.46 -7.28
C LEU A 69 5.22 -8.15 -6.54
N PHE A 70 4.13 -7.49 -6.90
CA PHE A 70 3.68 -6.27 -6.23
C PHE A 70 3.36 -6.52 -4.75
N LEU A 71 2.56 -7.56 -4.48
CA LEU A 71 2.12 -7.90 -3.14
C LEU A 71 3.30 -8.31 -2.26
N GLY A 72 4.24 -9.10 -2.80
CA GLY A 72 5.46 -9.50 -2.11
C GLY A 72 6.37 -8.30 -1.79
N PHE A 73 6.61 -7.42 -2.76
CA PHE A 73 7.41 -6.20 -2.55
C PHE A 73 6.79 -5.28 -1.50
N MET A 74 5.49 -5.01 -1.61
CA MET A 74 4.78 -4.18 -0.64
C MET A 74 4.75 -4.82 0.74
N GLY A 75 4.59 -6.14 0.82
CA GLY A 75 4.60 -6.89 2.08
C GLY A 75 5.96 -6.80 2.77
N LEU A 76 7.05 -6.97 2.02
CA LEU A 76 8.42 -6.81 2.54
C LEU A 76 8.68 -5.39 3.03
N LEU A 77 8.23 -4.36 2.29
CA LEU A 77 8.34 -2.97 2.74
C LEU A 77 7.57 -2.73 4.03
N CYS A 78 6.36 -3.28 4.16
CA CYS A 78 5.55 -3.17 5.37
C CYS A 78 6.24 -3.83 6.56
N LEU A 79 6.80 -5.02 6.39
CA LEU A 79 7.54 -5.74 7.43
C LEU A 79 8.80 -5.00 7.85
N ALA A 80 9.60 -4.53 6.88
CA ALA A 80 10.83 -3.79 7.16
C ALA A 80 10.54 -2.49 7.92
N ASN A 81 9.50 -1.75 7.52
CA ASN A 81 9.14 -0.52 8.20
C ASN A 81 8.51 -0.77 9.58
N GLY A 82 7.70 -1.82 9.73
CA GLY A 82 7.15 -2.24 11.02
C GLY A 82 8.27 -2.60 12.01
N TRP A 83 9.23 -3.43 11.57
CA TRP A 83 10.39 -3.78 12.37
C TRP A 83 11.23 -2.55 12.76
N LEU A 84 11.46 -1.62 11.83
CA LEU A 84 12.18 -0.38 12.13
C LEU A 84 11.44 0.48 13.16
N ALA A 85 10.11 0.55 13.07
CA ALA A 85 9.29 1.32 14.00
C ALA A 85 9.25 0.71 15.41
N ASP A 86 9.27 -0.62 15.52
CA ASP A 86 9.38 -1.32 16.79
C ASP A 86 10.72 -1.03 17.47
N GLN A 87 11.82 -1.02 16.70
CA GLN A 87 13.15 -0.68 17.22
C GLN A 87 13.26 0.78 17.69
N LEU A 88 12.50 1.68 17.05
CA LEU A 88 12.49 3.11 17.36
C LEU A 88 11.40 3.50 18.36
N VAL A 89 10.60 2.55 18.87
CA VAL A 89 9.45 2.77 19.78
C VAL A 89 8.53 3.88 19.27
N LEU A 90 8.24 3.87 17.97
CA LEU A 90 7.44 4.92 17.34
C LEU A 90 5.96 4.77 17.70
N PRO A 91 5.22 5.88 17.90
CA PRO A 91 3.78 5.84 18.08
C PRO A 91 3.10 5.22 16.84
N PRO A 92 2.06 4.37 17.00
CA PRO A 92 1.41 3.67 15.88
C PRO A 92 0.95 4.58 14.73
N VAL A 93 0.51 5.80 15.06
CA VAL A 93 0.11 6.82 14.08
C VAL A 93 1.29 7.31 13.23
N LEU A 94 2.45 7.48 13.85
CA LEU A 94 3.69 7.93 13.20
C LEU A 94 4.25 6.83 12.29
N THR A 95 4.13 5.58 12.72
CA THR A 95 4.45 4.39 11.92
C THR A 95 3.57 4.29 10.68
N LEU A 96 2.26 4.54 10.81
CA LEU A 96 1.29 4.55 9.70
C LEU A 96 1.57 5.65 8.67
N VAL A 97 1.97 6.84 9.12
CA VAL A 97 2.30 7.97 8.24
C VAL A 97 3.60 7.71 7.47
N THR A 98 4.64 7.22 8.15
CA THR A 98 5.94 6.92 7.53
C THR A 98 5.86 5.75 6.54
N THR A 99 5.14 4.66 6.88
CA THR A 99 4.85 3.57 5.92
C THR A 99 4.08 4.09 4.71
N SER A 100 3.08 4.96 4.91
CA SER A 100 2.29 5.51 3.80
C SER A 100 3.12 6.36 2.84
N LEU A 101 4.02 7.20 3.37
CA LEU A 101 4.95 8.02 2.56
C LEU A 101 5.98 7.17 1.81
N LEU A 102 6.59 6.20 2.49
CA LEU A 102 7.60 5.32 1.89
C LEU A 102 6.99 4.41 0.83
N SER A 103 5.82 3.83 1.09
CA SER A 103 5.10 3.02 0.10
C SER A 103 4.65 3.86 -1.10
N LEU A 104 4.32 5.14 -0.93
CA LEU A 104 4.02 6.06 -2.03
C LEU A 104 5.23 6.29 -2.94
N LEU A 105 6.39 6.57 -2.36
CA LEU A 105 7.60 6.89 -3.13
C LEU A 105 8.25 5.63 -3.72
N LEU A 106 8.51 4.61 -2.90
CA LEU A 106 9.14 3.36 -3.31
C LEU A 106 8.19 2.52 -4.16
N GLY A 107 6.90 2.52 -3.83
CA GLY A 107 5.87 1.91 -4.66
C GLY A 107 5.80 2.53 -6.04
N PHE A 108 5.80 3.86 -6.15
CA PHE A 108 5.79 4.52 -7.46
C PHE A 108 7.00 4.13 -8.31
N ILE A 109 8.19 4.13 -7.70
CA ILE A 109 9.44 3.76 -8.39
C ILE A 109 9.40 2.30 -8.83
N TYR A 110 9.03 1.36 -7.95
CA TYR A 110 9.00 -0.07 -8.26
C TYR A 110 7.92 -0.41 -9.28
N THR A 111 6.71 0.12 -9.12
CA THR A 111 5.59 -0.14 -10.03
C THR A 111 5.91 0.40 -11.44
N LYS A 112 6.61 1.54 -11.53
CA LYS A 112 7.05 2.11 -12.81
C LYS A 112 8.23 1.36 -13.43
N GLN A 113 9.27 1.04 -12.67
CA GLN A 113 10.52 0.51 -13.21
C GLN A 113 10.52 -1.00 -13.42
N VAL A 114 9.74 -1.75 -12.62
CA VAL A 114 9.77 -3.22 -12.60
C VAL A 114 8.47 -3.81 -13.15
N ILE A 115 7.31 -3.29 -12.71
CA ILE A 115 6.02 -3.91 -13.01
C ILE A 115 5.44 -3.45 -14.35
N PHE A 116 5.43 -2.15 -14.61
CA PHE A 116 4.92 -1.55 -15.85
C PHE A 116 6.04 -0.96 -16.69
N ARG A 117 7.13 -1.73 -16.81
CA ARG A 117 8.21 -1.45 -17.74
C ARG A 117 7.62 -1.40 -19.16
N ARG A 118 7.51 -0.18 -19.72
CA ARG A 118 7.56 0.04 -21.16
C ARG A 118 8.99 0.35 -21.51
#